data_AF-A0A8K0W2N2-F1
#
_entry.id   AF-A0A8K0W2N2-F1
#
_cell.length_a   1.000
_cell.length_b   1.000
_cell.length_c   1.000
_cell.angle_alpha   90.00
_cell.angle_beta   90.00
_cell.angle_gamma   90.00
#
_symmetry.space_group_name_H-M   'P 1'
#
loop_
_entity.id
_entity.type
_entity.pdbx_description
1 polymer ?
#
loop_
_entity_poly.entity_id
_entity_poly.type
_entity_poly.pdbx_seq_one_letter_code
_entity_poly.pdbx_strand_id
1 'polypeptide(L)'
;MSLTPITSPSPLLQLPAEVRNEIVEFALTSSGPLHHCQPRTLFSPVRLQASYCHIFVEGKDIIDDQLERPLFNNLKLVCRQLHAETAGLEIRFNSLIFAPQSVSPFYSNPHIPVSYGKYLKAAEQWLFDFVAPMTPKKLQWLSTVIIASGTKCLAMRQSKAPPMPDLSSLAMFCKQHPHIDVRYQFSNWDLESNNGGKSLNFLAAGVCLIAALHGDELGRIARNRLVGFNLWAQILHEEARHWREIWNVQYLLKGIENFAFWPTAELSSCRSILERDAVNLEIDEERLNWWQQYTSDWISHGISGDSRSAQLLSFRSSIEEADSGL
;
A
#
# COMPACT_ATOMS: atom_id res chain seq x y z
N MET A 1 8.91 56.17 21.69
CA MET A 1 7.63 55.82 21.03
C MET A 1 7.95 54.78 19.97
N SER A 2 7.61 53.51 20.23
CA SER A 2 7.84 52.42 19.28
C SER A 2 6.66 52.37 18.33
N LEU A 3 6.90 52.65 17.04
CA LEU A 3 5.89 52.49 16.00
C LEU A 3 5.74 50.99 15.74
N THR A 4 4.69 50.38 16.28
CA THR A 4 4.34 49.01 15.91
C THR A 4 3.89 49.00 14.45
N PRO A 5 4.59 48.30 13.54
CA PRO A 5 4.18 48.22 12.15
C PRO A 5 2.79 47.60 12.08
N ILE A 6 1.85 48.33 11.48
CA ILE A 6 0.51 47.83 11.17
C ILE A 6 0.69 46.83 10.02
N THR A 7 0.90 45.56 10.35
CA THR A 7 0.88 44.49 9.35
C THR A 7 -0.56 44.32 8.88
N SER A 8 -0.85 44.77 7.67
CA SER A 8 -2.13 44.51 7.01
C SER A 8 -2.41 43.00 7.03
N PRO A 9 -3.60 42.56 7.47
CA PRO A 9 -3.93 41.14 7.51
C PRO A 9 -3.84 40.54 6.11
N SER A 10 -3.23 39.35 6.01
CA SER A 10 -3.08 38.64 4.74
C SER A 10 -4.40 38.61 3.97
N PRO A 11 -4.42 38.95 2.65
CA PRO A 11 -5.64 38.92 1.84
C PRO A 11 -6.38 37.57 1.92
N LEU A 12 -5.64 36.48 2.08
CA LEU A 12 -6.18 35.14 2.24
C LEU A 12 -7.02 34.96 3.51
N LEU A 13 -6.70 35.67 4.58
CA LEU A 13 -7.45 35.65 5.83
C LEU A 13 -8.72 36.52 5.78
N GLN A 14 -8.83 37.40 4.78
CA GLN A 14 -10.01 38.25 4.54
C GLN A 14 -11.08 37.53 3.70
N LEU A 15 -10.76 36.38 3.11
CA LEU A 15 -11.72 35.59 2.36
C LEU A 15 -12.79 34.98 3.29
N PRO A 16 -14.03 34.77 2.79
CA PRO A 16 -15.03 33.97 3.48
C PRO A 16 -14.48 32.58 3.85
N ALA A 17 -15.00 32.02 4.96
CA ALA A 17 -14.49 30.77 5.51
C ALA A 17 -14.64 29.60 4.52
N GLU A 18 -15.71 29.60 3.73
CA GLU A 18 -16.04 28.60 2.72
C GLU A 18 -14.95 28.57 1.63
N VAL A 19 -14.65 29.74 1.04
CA VAL A 19 -13.61 29.88 0.01
C VAL A 19 -12.24 29.51 0.57
N ARG A 20 -11.96 29.88 1.81
CA ARG A 20 -10.68 29.51 2.45
C ARG A 20 -10.58 28.00 2.65
N ASN A 21 -11.66 27.34 3.06
CA ASN A 21 -11.68 25.88 3.21
C ASN A 21 -11.47 25.17 1.87
N GLU A 22 -12.10 25.65 0.79
CA GLU A 22 -11.89 25.12 -0.57
C GLU A 22 -10.43 25.28 -1.03
N ILE A 23 -9.83 26.45 -0.81
CA ILE A 23 -8.41 26.69 -1.13
C ILE A 23 -7.50 25.76 -0.31
N VAL A 24 -7.80 25.57 0.98
CA VAL A 24 -7.03 24.67 1.85
C VAL A 24 -7.16 23.23 1.38
N GLU A 25 -8.37 22.75 1.11
CA GLU A 25 -8.60 21.39 0.62
C GLU A 25 -7.88 21.16 -0.71
N PHE A 26 -8.01 22.09 -1.66
CA PHE A 26 -7.28 22.02 -2.92
C PHE A 26 -5.76 22.01 -2.71
N ALA A 27 -5.22 22.90 -1.87
CA ALA A 27 -3.78 23.01 -1.63
C ALA A 27 -3.20 21.82 -0.86
N LEU A 28 -4.02 21.10 -0.09
CA LEU A 28 -3.62 19.93 0.68
C LEU A 28 -4.03 18.62 0.02
N THR A 29 -4.60 18.62 -1.18
CA THR A 29 -4.92 17.40 -1.93
C THR A 29 -3.83 17.12 -2.95
N SER A 30 -3.23 15.93 -2.85
CA SER A 30 -2.22 15.42 -3.77
C SER A 30 -2.90 14.72 -4.95
N SER A 31 -2.24 14.74 -6.09
CA SER A 31 -2.67 13.98 -7.28
C SER A 31 -2.54 12.45 -7.09
N GLY A 32 -1.77 12.02 -6.10
CA GLY A 32 -1.56 10.62 -5.75
C GLY A 32 -1.36 10.43 -4.25
N PRO A 33 -1.06 9.20 -3.81
CA PRO A 33 -0.83 8.93 -2.39
C PRO A 33 0.42 9.66 -1.86
N LEU A 34 0.36 10.06 -0.58
CA LEU A 34 1.46 10.68 0.13
C LEU A 34 2.29 9.64 0.87
N HIS A 35 3.60 9.64 0.65
CA HIS A 35 4.52 8.77 1.37
C HIS A 35 4.83 9.35 2.74
N HIS A 36 4.62 8.54 3.77
CA HIS A 36 5.12 8.80 5.10
C HIS A 36 6.63 8.65 5.12
N CYS A 37 7.30 9.67 5.64
CA CYS A 37 8.73 9.69 5.89
C CYS A 37 8.97 10.15 7.32
N GLN A 38 9.83 9.43 8.06
CA GLN A 38 10.39 10.00 9.28
C GLN A 38 11.57 10.90 8.87
N PRO A 39 11.60 12.18 9.31
CA PRO A 39 12.75 13.03 9.07
C PRO A 39 14.00 12.35 9.62
N ARG A 40 15.05 12.32 8.78
CA ARG A 40 16.43 12.10 9.23
C ARG A 40 16.80 13.26 10.12
N THR A 41 16.39 13.17 11.36
CA THR A 41 16.66 14.17 12.37
C THR A 41 18.14 14.04 12.69
N LEU A 42 18.94 14.98 12.18
CA LEU A 42 20.24 15.30 12.75
C LEU A 42 19.95 15.82 14.16
N PHE A 43 19.88 14.92 15.15
CA PHE A 43 19.47 15.29 16.50
C PHE A 43 20.60 15.98 17.25
N SER A 44 20.42 17.28 17.46
CA SER A 44 20.86 17.93 18.70
C SER A 44 19.97 17.43 19.86
N PRO A 45 20.53 17.10 21.04
CA PRO A 45 19.78 16.60 22.20
C PRO A 45 18.63 17.49 22.67
N VAL A 46 18.61 18.79 22.29
CA VAL A 46 17.53 19.72 22.62
C VAL A 46 16.24 19.47 21.80
N ARG A 47 16.33 18.74 20.68
CA ARG A 47 15.17 18.47 19.78
C ARG A 47 14.50 17.10 20.00
N LEU A 48 14.89 16.34 21.01
CA LEU A 48 14.30 15.02 21.31
C LEU A 48 12.79 15.07 21.61
N GLN A 49 12.24 16.22 22.01
CA GLN A 49 10.78 16.42 22.14
C GLN A 49 10.07 16.80 20.82
N ALA A 50 10.80 17.25 19.81
CA ALA A 50 10.28 17.57 18.47
C ALA A 50 10.39 16.37 17.48
N SER A 51 10.68 15.18 17.99
CA SER A 51 11.18 14.01 17.25
C SER A 51 10.11 13.15 16.53
N TYR A 52 8.83 13.51 16.64
CA TYR A 52 7.72 12.85 15.96
C TYR A 52 7.09 13.71 14.86
N CYS A 53 7.88 14.60 14.23
CA CYS A 53 7.40 15.31 13.05
C CYS A 53 7.31 14.32 11.89
N HIS A 54 6.13 13.74 11.67
CA HIS A 54 5.86 12.97 10.46
C HIS A 54 5.90 13.91 9.25
N ILE A 55 6.62 13.50 8.21
CA ILE A 55 6.70 14.23 6.94
C ILE A 55 5.95 13.44 5.90
N PHE A 56 5.20 14.16 5.06
CA PHE A 56 4.51 13.61 3.91
C PHE A 56 5.13 14.19 2.64
N VAL A 57 5.40 13.32 1.68
CA VAL A 57 5.98 13.67 0.37
C VAL A 57 5.22 12.98 -0.75
N GLU A 58 5.14 13.58 -1.93
CA GLU A 58 4.60 12.91 -3.12
C GLU A 58 5.62 11.88 -3.64
N GLY A 59 5.16 10.80 -4.28
CA GLY A 59 6.06 9.74 -4.77
C GLY A 59 7.12 10.23 -5.77
N LYS A 60 6.76 11.20 -6.63
CA LYS A 60 7.69 11.85 -7.59
C LYS A 60 8.81 12.64 -6.92
N ASP A 61 8.70 12.89 -5.62
CA ASP A 61 9.66 13.63 -4.81
C ASP A 61 10.69 12.75 -4.11
N ILE A 62 10.57 11.43 -4.24
CA ILE A 62 11.52 10.48 -3.65
C ILE A 62 12.62 10.20 -4.69
N ILE A 63 13.76 10.89 -4.57
CA ILE A 63 14.98 10.62 -5.35
C ILE A 63 16.00 9.92 -4.47
N ASP A 64 16.49 8.75 -4.88
CA ASP A 64 17.66 8.06 -4.32
C ASP A 64 17.70 7.93 -2.79
N ASP A 65 16.54 7.69 -2.16
CA ASP A 65 16.37 7.67 -0.69
C ASP A 65 16.87 8.95 0.02
N GLN A 66 17.08 10.05 -0.72
CA GLN A 66 17.51 11.35 -0.23
C GLN A 66 16.29 12.27 -0.17
N LEU A 67 15.82 12.55 1.04
CA LEU A 67 14.82 13.58 1.32
C LEU A 67 15.49 14.96 1.19
N GLU A 68 15.76 15.42 -0.03
CA GLU A 68 16.16 16.82 -0.27
C GLU A 68 14.95 17.77 -0.36
N ARG A 69 13.72 17.27 -0.19
CA ARG A 69 12.53 17.91 -0.75
C ARG A 69 11.55 18.53 0.27
N PRO A 70 10.83 19.59 -0.15
CA PRO A 70 9.99 20.41 0.71
C PRO A 70 8.79 19.63 1.27
N LEU A 71 8.35 20.01 2.47
CA LEU A 71 7.07 19.56 3.05
C LEU A 71 5.94 19.77 2.03
N PHE A 72 5.10 18.74 1.83
CA PHE A 72 3.94 18.80 0.92
C PHE A 72 3.02 20.01 1.20
N ASN A 73 2.80 20.35 2.47
CA ASN A 73 2.02 21.52 2.85
C ASN A 73 2.78 22.83 2.56
N ASN A 74 2.50 23.38 1.38
CA ASN A 74 3.06 24.65 0.90
C ASN A 74 2.42 25.88 1.57
N LEU A 75 1.29 25.75 2.29
CA LEU A 75 0.63 26.88 2.96
C LEU A 75 1.51 27.52 4.05
N LYS A 76 2.51 26.77 4.56
CA LYS A 76 3.57 27.29 5.44
C LYS A 76 4.33 28.48 4.86
N LEU A 77 4.44 28.55 3.53
CA LEU A 77 5.16 29.60 2.83
C LEU A 77 4.28 30.83 2.60
N VAL A 78 2.96 30.68 2.69
CA VAL A 78 1.98 31.73 2.41
C VAL A 78 1.61 32.49 3.68
N CYS A 79 1.20 31.77 4.73
CA CYS A 79 0.74 32.37 5.98
C CYS A 79 0.97 31.45 7.17
N ARG A 80 1.70 31.93 8.19
CA ARG A 80 2.01 31.15 9.40
C ARG A 80 0.76 30.76 10.18
N GLN A 81 -0.24 31.65 10.24
CA GLN A 81 -1.51 31.36 10.91
C GLN A 81 -2.23 30.22 10.19
N LEU A 82 -2.38 30.31 8.87
CA LEU A 82 -3.05 29.26 8.09
C LEU A 82 -2.32 27.92 8.22
N HIS A 83 -0.99 27.92 8.20
CA HIS A 83 -0.22 26.70 8.44
C HIS A 83 -0.47 26.11 9.83
N ALA A 84 -0.53 26.92 10.88
CA ALA A 84 -0.83 26.42 12.21
C ALA A 84 -2.25 25.79 12.30
N GLU A 85 -3.21 26.35 11.57
CA GLU A 85 -4.58 25.83 11.48
C GLU A 85 -4.69 24.55 10.62
N THR A 86 -3.79 24.39 9.65
CA THR A 86 -3.86 23.33 8.63
C THR A 86 -2.85 22.21 8.79
N ALA A 87 -1.88 22.35 9.69
CA ALA A 87 -0.85 21.34 9.94
C ALA A 87 -1.48 20.01 10.38
N GLY A 88 -1.20 18.94 9.64
CA GLY A 88 -1.73 17.61 9.88
C GLY A 88 -3.08 17.35 9.20
N LEU A 89 -3.70 18.32 8.51
CA LEU A 89 -4.92 18.10 7.74
C LEU A 89 -4.67 17.37 6.41
N GLU A 90 -3.40 17.26 5.98
CA GLU A 90 -3.01 16.53 4.77
C GLU A 90 -3.51 15.08 4.82
N ILE A 91 -3.51 14.47 6.00
CA ILE A 91 -3.94 13.08 6.19
C ILE A 91 -5.45 12.88 5.96
N ARG A 92 -6.24 13.96 5.99
CA ARG A 92 -7.69 13.93 5.77
C ARG A 92 -8.05 13.80 4.29
N PHE A 93 -7.23 14.40 3.43
CA PHE A 93 -7.53 14.54 2.01
C PHE A 93 -6.78 13.54 1.14
N ASN A 94 -5.82 12.80 1.72
CA ASN A 94 -4.91 11.95 0.96
C ASN A 94 -4.85 10.54 1.51
N SER A 95 -4.63 9.58 0.61
CA SER A 95 -4.16 8.25 0.99
C SER A 95 -2.71 8.33 1.47
N LEU A 96 -2.37 7.56 2.50
CA LEU A 96 -1.01 7.52 3.05
C LEU A 96 -0.31 6.20 2.71
N ILE A 97 0.88 6.27 2.11
CA ILE A 97 1.77 5.12 1.92
C ILE A 97 2.78 5.03 3.06
N PHE A 98 2.82 3.89 3.72
CA PHE A 98 3.90 3.49 4.60
C PHE A 98 4.78 2.49 3.87
N ALA A 99 6.06 2.78 3.73
CA ALA A 99 7.05 1.90 3.12
C ALA A 99 8.17 1.59 4.12
N PRO A 100 8.92 0.49 3.94
CA PRO A 100 10.02 0.18 4.83
C PRO A 100 11.12 1.23 4.67
N GLN A 101 11.56 1.74 5.80
CA GLN A 101 12.56 2.81 5.85
C GLN A 101 13.77 2.31 6.63
N SER A 102 14.96 2.68 6.13
CA SER A 102 16.21 2.37 6.79
C SER A 102 16.41 3.32 7.97
N VAL A 103 16.46 2.77 9.18
CA VAL A 103 16.64 3.50 10.43
C VAL A 103 18.04 3.26 10.94
N SER A 104 18.73 4.32 11.35
CA SER A 104 20.02 4.18 12.03
C SER A 104 19.76 3.84 13.50
N PRO A 105 20.41 2.81 14.08
CA PRO A 105 20.19 2.37 15.46
C PRO A 105 20.69 3.33 16.54
N PHE A 106 21.03 4.56 16.18
CA PHE A 106 21.36 5.55 17.19
C PHE A 106 20.17 5.70 18.14
N TYR A 107 20.48 5.74 19.43
CA TYR A 107 19.65 6.25 20.53
C TYR A 107 18.94 5.27 21.48
N SER A 108 19.04 3.95 21.35
CA SER A 108 18.64 3.12 22.52
C SER A 108 19.74 3.04 23.59
N ASN A 109 21.01 3.30 23.24
CA ASN A 109 22.10 3.29 24.23
C ASN A 109 23.32 4.12 23.77
N PRO A 110 23.72 5.18 24.52
CA PRO A 110 24.90 6.01 24.20
C PRO A 110 26.24 5.26 24.30
N HIS A 111 26.24 4.04 24.83
CA HIS A 111 27.41 3.18 24.92
C HIS A 111 27.53 2.17 23.77
N ILE A 112 26.56 2.10 22.85
CA ILE A 112 26.66 1.22 21.68
C ILE A 112 27.48 1.96 20.60
N PRO A 113 28.66 1.45 20.20
CA PRO A 113 29.48 2.11 19.20
C PRO A 113 28.73 2.29 17.87
N VAL A 114 29.04 3.40 17.20
CA VAL A 114 28.45 3.87 15.92
C VAL A 114 28.56 2.86 14.75
N SER A 115 29.19 1.71 14.97
CA SER A 115 29.39 0.66 13.97
C SER A 115 28.16 -0.21 13.71
N TYR A 116 27.08 -0.12 14.49
CA TYR A 116 25.87 -0.90 14.21
C TYR A 116 25.13 -0.27 13.01
N GLY A 117 25.16 -0.99 11.90
CA GLY A 117 24.58 -0.57 10.62
C GLY A 117 23.09 -0.22 10.70
N LYS A 118 22.58 0.39 9.63
CA LYS A 118 21.15 0.72 9.53
C LYS A 118 20.32 -0.57 9.56
N TYR A 119 19.23 -0.58 10.33
CA TYR A 119 18.23 -1.65 10.26
C TYR A 119 17.05 -1.21 9.40
N LEU A 120 16.34 -2.16 8.80
CA LEU A 120 15.15 -1.89 8.01
C LEU A 120 13.93 -2.09 8.90
N LYS A 121 13.15 -1.04 9.10
CA LYS A 121 11.90 -1.13 9.85
C LYS A 121 10.74 -1.40 8.89
N ALA A 122 9.90 -2.39 9.22
CA ALA A 122 8.76 -2.80 8.41
C ALA A 122 7.71 -1.69 8.30
N ALA A 123 6.94 -1.70 7.21
CA ALA A 123 5.96 -0.65 6.90
C ALA A 123 4.80 -0.62 7.89
N GLU A 124 4.34 -1.79 8.34
CA GLU A 124 3.30 -1.98 9.34
C GLU A 124 3.69 -1.32 10.67
N GLN A 125 4.96 -1.48 11.07
CA GLN A 125 5.45 -0.84 12.29
C GLN A 125 5.44 0.69 12.17
N TRP A 126 5.70 1.24 10.97
CA TRP A 126 5.57 2.68 10.75
C TRP A 126 4.13 3.16 10.86
N LEU A 127 3.18 2.39 10.33
CA LEU A 127 1.76 2.67 10.51
C LEU A 127 1.40 2.69 12.00
N PHE A 128 1.77 1.65 12.75
CA PHE A 128 1.41 1.55 14.17
C PHE A 128 2.05 2.66 15.01
N ASP A 129 3.32 2.99 14.77
CA ASP A 129 3.98 4.10 15.47
C ASP A 129 3.36 5.45 15.10
N PHE A 130 2.86 5.61 13.87
CA PHE A 130 2.18 6.82 13.41
C PHE A 130 0.80 6.98 14.06
N VAL A 131 0.01 5.91 14.17
CA VAL A 131 -1.35 5.98 14.74
C VAL A 131 -1.36 5.95 16.27
N ALA A 132 -0.37 5.33 16.92
CA ALA A 132 -0.31 5.21 18.38
C ALA A 132 -0.49 6.54 19.14
N PRO A 133 0.13 7.68 18.75
CA PRO A 133 -0.07 8.96 19.42
C PRO A 133 -1.34 9.72 18.97
N MET A 134 -2.11 9.22 17.99
CA MET A 134 -3.26 9.94 17.47
C MET A 134 -4.46 9.88 18.41
N THR A 135 -5.20 10.99 18.52
CA THR A 135 -6.50 10.98 19.20
C THR A 135 -7.56 10.31 18.31
N PRO A 136 -8.63 9.72 18.88
CA PRO A 136 -9.69 9.09 18.08
C PRO A 136 -10.28 10.00 17.00
N LYS A 137 -10.43 11.31 17.30
CA LYS A 137 -10.94 12.32 16.35
C LYS A 137 -10.00 12.55 15.17
N LYS A 138 -8.67 12.52 15.38
CA LYS A 138 -7.69 12.64 14.29
C LYS A 138 -7.58 11.35 13.50
N LEU A 139 -7.73 10.21 14.16
CA LEU A 139 -7.67 8.91 13.49
C LEU A 139 -8.80 8.75 12.45
N GLN A 140 -9.98 9.32 12.75
CA GLN A 140 -11.11 9.42 11.79
C GLN A 140 -10.79 10.21 10.52
N TRP A 141 -9.68 10.94 10.46
CA TRP A 141 -9.26 11.61 9.23
C TRP A 141 -8.62 10.65 8.23
N LEU A 142 -8.08 9.51 8.70
CA LEU A 142 -7.54 8.51 7.80
C LEU A 142 -8.67 7.81 7.06
N SER A 143 -8.62 7.86 5.73
CA SER A 143 -9.55 7.15 4.85
C SER A 143 -8.91 5.93 4.22
N THR A 144 -7.67 6.08 3.72
CA THR A 144 -6.94 5.00 3.04
C THR A 144 -5.49 4.96 3.49
N VAL A 145 -5.05 3.76 3.89
CA VAL A 145 -3.68 3.46 4.29
C VAL A 145 -3.15 2.39 3.35
N ILE A 146 -2.04 2.69 2.68
CA ILE A 146 -1.33 1.77 1.80
C ILE A 146 -0.06 1.32 2.52
N ILE A 147 0.09 0.02 2.71
CA ILE A 147 1.27 -0.59 3.30
C ILE A 147 2.10 -1.16 2.15
N ALA A 148 3.09 -0.39 1.71
CA ALA A 148 4.05 -0.84 0.72
C ALA A 148 4.99 -1.86 1.37
N SER A 149 5.12 -3.04 0.78
CA SER A 149 6.10 -4.02 1.23
C SER A 149 7.51 -3.63 0.77
N GLY A 150 8.52 -4.10 1.52
CA GLY A 150 9.92 -3.72 1.25
C GLY A 150 10.49 -4.42 0.04
N THR A 151 11.44 -3.75 -0.61
CA THR A 151 12.23 -4.27 -1.76
C THR A 151 12.98 -5.58 -1.50
N LYS A 152 13.01 -6.06 -0.25
CA LYS A 152 13.69 -7.30 0.18
C LYS A 152 12.80 -8.53 0.27
N CYS A 153 11.50 -8.44 0.00
CA CYS A 153 10.72 -9.64 -0.25
C CYS A 153 11.19 -10.20 -1.60
N LEU A 154 12.12 -11.14 -1.50
CA LEU A 154 12.73 -11.81 -2.63
C LEU A 154 11.59 -12.36 -3.47
N ALA A 155 11.58 -11.99 -4.74
CA ALA A 155 10.61 -12.46 -5.71
C ALA A 155 10.41 -13.96 -5.54
N MET A 156 9.18 -14.42 -5.81
CA MET A 156 8.83 -15.83 -5.90
C MET A 156 9.79 -16.65 -6.80
N ARG A 157 10.60 -15.97 -7.64
CA ARG A 157 11.73 -16.51 -8.42
C ARG A 157 12.83 -17.23 -7.62
N GLN A 158 13.04 -16.93 -6.34
CA GLN A 158 14.05 -17.62 -5.52
C GLN A 158 13.50 -18.85 -4.80
N SER A 159 12.34 -19.37 -5.23
CA SER A 159 11.66 -20.51 -4.60
C SER A 159 11.36 -20.31 -3.12
N LYS A 160 11.32 -19.05 -2.67
CA LYS A 160 10.88 -18.68 -1.33
C LYS A 160 9.73 -17.72 -1.49
N ALA A 161 8.58 -18.14 -0.99
CA ALA A 161 7.45 -17.25 -0.87
C ALA A 161 7.85 -16.15 0.15
N PRO A 162 7.56 -14.87 -0.11
CA PRO A 162 7.99 -13.79 0.78
C PRO A 162 7.34 -13.91 2.16
N PRO A 163 7.97 -13.41 3.23
CA PRO A 163 7.37 -13.47 4.56
C PRO A 163 6.00 -12.80 4.55
N MET A 164 5.00 -13.51 5.09
CA MET A 164 3.66 -12.94 5.27
C MET A 164 3.76 -11.71 6.18
N PRO A 165 3.02 -10.61 5.91
CA PRO A 165 2.91 -9.52 6.86
C PRO A 165 2.41 -10.00 8.22
N ASP A 166 2.57 -9.16 9.24
CA ASP A 166 1.90 -9.36 10.53
C ASP A 166 0.39 -9.13 10.40
N LEU A 167 -0.29 -10.13 9.82
CA LEU A 167 -1.71 -10.12 9.57
C LEU A 167 -2.53 -10.02 10.85
N SER A 168 -2.00 -10.47 11.99
CA SER A 168 -2.73 -10.42 13.25
C SER A 168 -2.92 -8.98 13.70
N SER A 169 -1.83 -8.19 13.69
CA SER A 169 -1.87 -6.77 14.05
C SER A 169 -2.70 -5.95 13.05
N LEU A 170 -2.56 -6.24 11.75
CA LEU A 170 -3.36 -5.57 10.71
C LEU A 170 -4.85 -5.92 10.81
N ALA A 171 -5.20 -7.18 11.02
CA ALA A 171 -6.58 -7.62 11.19
C ALA A 171 -7.23 -6.96 12.41
N MET A 172 -6.50 -6.87 13.51
CA MET A 172 -6.97 -6.18 14.72
C MET A 172 -7.21 -4.69 14.45
N PHE A 173 -6.27 -4.02 13.79
CA PHE A 173 -6.39 -2.62 13.40
C PHE A 173 -7.61 -2.37 12.51
N CYS A 174 -7.81 -3.21 11.49
CA CYS A 174 -8.95 -3.08 10.57
C CYS A 174 -10.29 -3.27 11.30
N LYS A 175 -10.38 -4.23 12.24
CA LYS A 175 -11.57 -4.46 13.08
C LYS A 175 -11.87 -3.27 14.00
N GLN A 176 -10.83 -2.62 14.54
CA GLN A 176 -10.98 -1.44 15.39
C GLN A 176 -11.36 -0.18 14.60
N HIS A 177 -10.96 -0.12 13.33
CA HIS A 177 -11.13 1.04 12.46
C HIS A 177 -11.73 0.67 11.09
N PRO A 178 -13.00 0.21 11.05
CA PRO A 178 -13.63 -0.29 9.81
C PRO A 178 -13.83 0.78 8.72
N HIS A 179 -13.64 2.06 9.04
CA HIS A 179 -13.73 3.18 8.09
C HIS A 179 -12.43 3.42 7.31
N ILE A 180 -11.31 2.82 7.74
CA ILE A 180 -10.01 2.98 7.09
C ILE A 180 -9.81 1.84 6.11
N ASP A 181 -9.72 2.14 4.82
CA ASP A 181 -9.37 1.18 3.77
C ASP A 181 -7.86 0.87 3.83
N VAL A 182 -7.50 -0.35 4.22
CA VAL A 182 -6.11 -0.79 4.35
C VAL A 182 -5.71 -1.65 3.15
N ARG A 183 -4.81 -1.11 2.33
CA ARG A 183 -4.29 -1.75 1.12
C ARG A 183 -2.89 -2.26 1.37
N TYR A 184 -2.69 -3.57 1.38
CA TYR A 184 -1.37 -4.16 1.51
C TYR A 184 -0.77 -4.44 0.12
N GLN A 185 0.32 -3.77 -0.23
CA GLN A 185 1.00 -4.02 -1.51
C GLN A 185 2.04 -5.12 -1.34
N PHE A 186 1.94 -6.16 -2.16
CA PHE A 186 2.86 -7.29 -2.11
C PHE A 186 4.08 -7.06 -3.01
N SER A 187 5.28 -7.41 -2.53
CA SER A 187 6.49 -7.06 -3.26
C SER A 187 6.60 -7.91 -4.52
N ASN A 188 6.97 -7.27 -5.63
CA ASN A 188 7.02 -7.89 -6.95
C ASN A 188 5.66 -8.37 -7.48
N TRP A 189 4.54 -7.98 -6.86
CA TRP A 189 3.23 -8.09 -7.50
C TRP A 189 2.99 -6.86 -8.38
N ASP A 190 3.80 -6.78 -9.42
CA ASP A 190 3.92 -5.65 -10.32
C ASP A 190 4.19 -6.16 -11.75
N LEU A 191 3.63 -5.45 -12.73
CA LEU A 191 3.82 -5.69 -14.16
C LEU A 191 4.91 -4.81 -14.76
N GLU A 192 5.43 -3.82 -14.04
CA GLU A 192 6.39 -2.85 -14.57
C GLU A 192 7.86 -3.24 -14.36
N SER A 193 8.18 -4.07 -13.37
CA SER A 193 9.55 -4.53 -13.07
C SER A 193 10.35 -5.01 -14.29
N ASN A 194 11.62 -4.65 -14.45
CA ASN A 194 12.44 -4.95 -15.64
C ASN A 194 12.82 -6.44 -15.87
N ASN A 195 12.15 -7.36 -15.18
CA ASN A 195 12.42 -8.78 -15.25
C ASN A 195 11.64 -9.44 -16.40
N GLY A 196 12.20 -10.46 -17.06
CA GLY A 196 11.44 -11.25 -18.06
C GLY A 196 10.22 -11.98 -17.45
N GLY A 197 9.17 -12.25 -18.23
CA GLY A 197 7.98 -12.98 -17.74
C GLY A 197 7.22 -12.23 -16.64
N LYS A 198 6.96 -10.94 -16.84
CA LYS A 198 6.29 -10.07 -15.86
C LYS A 198 4.87 -10.57 -15.59
N SER A 199 4.15 -10.89 -16.66
CA SER A 199 2.76 -11.35 -16.58
C SER A 199 2.61 -12.64 -15.79
N LEU A 200 3.44 -13.67 -16.04
CA LEU A 200 3.36 -14.92 -15.30
C LEU A 200 3.67 -14.76 -13.81
N ASN A 201 4.66 -13.92 -13.46
CA ASN A 201 4.98 -13.65 -12.06
C ASN A 201 3.82 -12.94 -11.36
N PHE A 202 3.24 -11.94 -12.03
CA PHE A 202 2.08 -11.20 -11.54
C PHE A 202 0.86 -12.10 -11.32
N LEU A 203 0.54 -12.94 -12.31
CA LEU A 203 -0.60 -13.85 -12.26
C LEU A 203 -0.40 -14.95 -11.21
N ALA A 204 0.79 -15.52 -11.10
CA ALA A 204 1.09 -16.48 -10.05
C ALA A 204 0.95 -15.88 -8.65
N ALA A 205 1.33 -14.61 -8.45
CA ALA A 205 1.17 -13.96 -7.16
C ALA A 205 -0.32 -13.84 -6.79
N GLY A 206 -1.15 -13.41 -7.74
CA GLY A 206 -2.60 -13.37 -7.55
C GLY A 206 -3.21 -14.74 -7.28
N VAL A 207 -2.78 -15.79 -8.00
CA VAL A 207 -3.21 -17.19 -7.74
C VAL A 207 -2.87 -17.62 -6.31
N CYS A 208 -1.67 -17.33 -5.83
CA CYS A 208 -1.27 -17.63 -4.45
C CYS A 208 -2.13 -16.89 -3.43
N LEU A 209 -2.42 -15.62 -3.66
CA LEU A 209 -3.30 -14.85 -2.79
C LEU A 209 -4.73 -15.42 -2.78
N ILE A 210 -5.25 -15.83 -3.93
CA ILE A 210 -6.55 -16.52 -4.01
C ILE A 210 -6.52 -17.83 -3.20
N ALA A 211 -5.46 -18.63 -3.35
CA ALA A 211 -5.30 -19.88 -2.60
C ALA A 211 -5.27 -19.63 -1.08
N ALA A 212 -4.49 -18.63 -0.66
CA ALA A 212 -4.31 -18.26 0.74
C ALA A 212 -5.59 -17.69 1.36
N LEU A 213 -6.36 -16.90 0.63
CA LEU A 213 -7.50 -16.14 1.16
C LEU A 213 -8.83 -16.86 0.97
N HIS A 214 -9.04 -17.52 -0.17
CA HIS A 214 -10.34 -18.03 -0.56
C HIS A 214 -10.46 -19.55 -0.51
N GLY A 215 -9.38 -20.31 -0.61
CA GLY A 215 -9.54 -21.75 -0.81
C GLY A 215 -8.45 -22.41 -1.61
N ASP A 216 -8.07 -23.64 -1.23
CA ASP A 216 -7.26 -24.51 -2.07
C ASP A 216 -7.95 -24.78 -3.43
N GLU A 217 -9.26 -25.06 -3.39
CA GLU A 217 -10.11 -25.31 -4.56
C GLU A 217 -10.06 -24.13 -5.56
N LEU A 218 -10.36 -22.91 -5.08
CA LEU A 218 -10.37 -21.70 -5.91
C LEU A 218 -8.97 -21.33 -6.41
N GLY A 219 -7.95 -21.49 -5.56
CA GLY A 219 -6.55 -21.32 -5.97
C GLY A 219 -6.15 -22.26 -7.09
N ARG A 220 -6.55 -23.54 -7.01
CA ARG A 220 -6.28 -24.56 -8.03
C ARG A 220 -6.98 -24.24 -9.35
N ILE A 221 -8.23 -23.78 -9.31
CA ILE A 221 -8.97 -23.34 -10.50
C ILE A 221 -8.25 -22.14 -11.15
N ALA A 222 -7.93 -21.11 -10.37
CA ALA A 222 -7.23 -19.92 -10.85
C ALA A 222 -5.87 -20.28 -11.44
N ARG A 223 -5.10 -21.17 -10.78
CA ARG A 223 -3.81 -21.67 -11.27
C ARG A 223 -3.94 -22.31 -12.64
N ASN A 224 -4.86 -23.25 -12.79
CA ASN A 224 -5.04 -24.00 -14.03
C ASN A 224 -5.47 -23.09 -15.18
N ARG A 225 -6.35 -22.11 -14.92
CA ARG A 225 -6.82 -21.15 -15.92
C ARG A 225 -5.76 -20.13 -16.32
N LEU A 226 -5.10 -19.51 -15.34
CA LEU A 226 -4.21 -18.38 -15.57
C LEU A 226 -2.77 -18.80 -15.89
N VAL A 227 -2.22 -19.77 -15.17
CA VAL A 227 -0.77 -20.08 -15.24
C VAL A 227 -0.51 -21.46 -15.85
N GLY A 228 -1.52 -22.32 -15.92
CA GLY A 228 -1.41 -23.68 -16.44
C GLY A 228 -0.62 -24.63 -15.53
N PHE A 229 -0.10 -25.72 -16.10
CA PHE A 229 0.69 -26.75 -15.39
C PHE A 229 2.16 -26.37 -15.24
N ASN A 230 2.42 -25.19 -14.68
CA ASN A 230 3.77 -24.75 -14.37
C ASN A 230 4.19 -25.28 -12.98
N LEU A 231 5.27 -26.06 -12.92
CA LEU A 231 5.82 -26.60 -11.66
C LEU A 231 6.05 -25.53 -10.60
N TRP A 232 6.51 -24.34 -11.01
CA TRP A 232 6.74 -23.23 -10.10
C TRP A 232 5.44 -22.67 -9.52
N ALA A 233 4.39 -22.55 -10.35
CA ALA A 233 3.07 -22.12 -9.88
C ALA A 233 2.46 -23.14 -8.89
N GLN A 234 2.74 -24.43 -9.07
CA GLN A 234 2.37 -25.46 -8.10
C GLN A 234 3.10 -25.29 -6.76
N ILE A 235 4.42 -25.07 -6.78
CA ILE A 235 5.20 -24.85 -5.55
C ILE A 235 4.63 -23.65 -4.77
N LEU A 236 4.36 -22.54 -5.46
CA LEU A 236 3.84 -21.35 -4.79
C LEU A 236 2.42 -21.53 -4.26
N HIS A 237 1.59 -22.31 -4.97
CA HIS A 237 0.25 -22.67 -4.49
C HIS A 237 0.33 -23.47 -3.18
N GLU A 238 1.25 -24.44 -3.08
CA GLU A 238 1.46 -25.20 -1.84
C GLU A 238 1.98 -24.31 -0.69
N GLU A 239 2.89 -23.37 -0.98
CA GLU A 239 3.36 -22.38 0.01
C GLU A 239 2.21 -21.49 0.49
N ALA A 240 1.35 -21.02 -0.43
CA ALA A 240 0.18 -20.21 -0.09
C ALA A 240 -0.83 -20.97 0.77
N ARG A 241 -1.03 -22.26 0.47
CA ARG A 241 -1.82 -23.17 1.31
C ARG A 241 -1.21 -23.30 2.70
N HIS A 242 0.10 -23.48 2.79
CA HIS A 242 0.80 -23.57 4.07
C HIS A 242 0.65 -22.29 4.90
N TRP A 243 0.72 -21.11 4.26
CA TRP A 243 0.44 -19.84 4.93
C TRP A 243 -0.97 -19.77 5.50
N ARG A 244 -1.96 -20.18 4.71
CA ARG A 244 -3.35 -20.20 5.17
C ARG A 244 -3.52 -21.06 6.41
N GLU A 245 -2.88 -22.24 6.43
CA GLU A 245 -2.93 -23.18 7.55
C GLU A 245 -2.20 -22.65 8.78
N ILE A 246 -0.95 -22.18 8.65
CA ILE A 246 -0.14 -21.67 9.77
C ILE A 246 -0.80 -20.46 10.43
N TRP A 247 -1.23 -19.49 9.61
CA TRP A 247 -1.73 -18.22 10.12
C TRP A 247 -3.23 -18.23 10.36
N ASN A 248 -3.93 -19.32 10.00
CA ASN A 248 -5.38 -19.41 10.05
C ASN A 248 -6.05 -18.18 9.40
N VAL A 249 -5.57 -17.82 8.20
CA VAL A 249 -5.89 -16.55 7.52
C VAL A 249 -7.39 -16.33 7.38
N GLN A 250 -8.13 -17.40 7.07
CA GLN A 250 -9.59 -17.38 6.95
C GLN A 250 -10.28 -16.91 8.24
N TYR A 251 -9.77 -17.32 9.41
CA TYR A 251 -10.33 -16.89 10.69
C TYR A 251 -9.88 -15.47 11.06
N LEU A 252 -8.60 -15.15 10.85
CA LEU A 252 -8.04 -13.82 11.15
C LEU A 252 -8.80 -12.71 10.42
N LEU A 253 -9.03 -12.90 9.11
CA LEU A 253 -9.66 -11.92 8.23
C LEU A 253 -11.18 -12.03 8.17
N LYS A 254 -11.79 -12.94 8.94
CA LYS A 254 -13.25 -13.09 8.96
C LYS A 254 -13.93 -11.78 9.38
N GLY A 255 -14.83 -11.29 8.54
CA GLY A 255 -15.61 -10.07 8.76
C GLY A 255 -14.81 -8.77 8.57
N ILE A 256 -13.62 -8.83 7.98
CA ILE A 256 -12.83 -7.65 7.64
C ILE A 256 -13.04 -7.34 6.17
N GLU A 257 -13.78 -6.27 5.88
CA GLU A 257 -14.11 -5.83 4.51
C GLU A 257 -13.17 -4.72 4.01
N ASN A 258 -12.52 -4.01 4.94
CA ASN A 258 -11.63 -2.88 4.68
C ASN A 258 -10.15 -3.26 4.59
N PHE A 259 -9.84 -4.52 4.24
CA PHE A 259 -8.48 -5.01 4.05
C PHE A 259 -8.38 -5.83 2.76
N ALA A 260 -7.44 -5.45 1.89
CA ALA A 260 -7.18 -6.16 0.66
C ALA A 260 -5.69 -6.09 0.27
N PHE A 261 -5.23 -7.09 -0.46
CA PHE A 261 -3.94 -7.07 -1.12
C PHE A 261 -4.05 -6.39 -2.48
N TRP A 262 -3.14 -5.47 -2.78
CA TRP A 262 -3.15 -4.71 -4.03
C TRP A 262 -1.84 -4.89 -4.82
N PRO A 263 -1.91 -4.97 -6.15
CA PRO A 263 -0.71 -4.84 -6.98
C PRO A 263 -0.18 -3.40 -6.97
N THR A 264 1.09 -3.22 -7.33
CA THR A 264 1.70 -1.88 -7.50
C THR A 264 1.45 -1.29 -8.90
N ALA A 265 0.87 -2.07 -9.82
CA ALA A 265 0.74 -1.70 -11.23
C ALA A 265 -0.41 -0.71 -11.52
N GLU A 266 -0.23 0.15 -12.52
CA GLU A 266 -1.29 1.00 -13.06
C GLU A 266 -2.04 0.31 -14.22
N LEU A 267 -3.38 0.45 -14.27
CA LEU A 267 -4.22 -0.26 -15.24
C LEU A 267 -3.85 0.03 -16.71
N SER A 268 -3.44 1.27 -17.00
CA SER A 268 -3.17 1.76 -18.35
C SER A 268 -1.99 1.04 -19.02
N SER A 269 -0.97 0.64 -18.26
CA SER A 269 0.23 -0.04 -18.78
C SER A 269 0.03 -1.56 -18.92
N CYS A 270 -0.86 -2.15 -18.13
CA CYS A 270 -0.99 -3.59 -17.96
C CYS A 270 -1.39 -4.35 -19.23
N ARG A 271 -2.37 -3.83 -20.00
CA ARG A 271 -2.93 -4.54 -21.15
C ARG A 271 -1.88 -4.88 -22.21
N SER A 272 -1.08 -3.88 -22.59
CA SER A 272 -0.03 -4.04 -23.60
C SER A 272 1.06 -5.03 -23.17
N ILE A 273 1.38 -5.06 -21.87
CA ILE A 273 2.35 -5.99 -21.30
C ILE A 273 1.81 -7.42 -21.36
N LEU A 274 0.55 -7.63 -20.97
CA LEU A 274 -0.11 -8.94 -21.02
C LEU A 274 -0.21 -9.47 -22.45
N GLU A 275 -0.64 -8.65 -23.41
CA GLU A 275 -0.76 -9.04 -24.82
C GLU A 275 0.60 -9.43 -25.41
N ARG A 276 1.64 -8.64 -25.16
CA ARG A 276 3.00 -8.95 -25.60
C ARG A 276 3.52 -10.25 -24.99
N ASP A 277 3.40 -10.40 -23.68
CA ASP A 277 3.89 -11.59 -22.98
C ASP A 277 3.09 -12.84 -23.38
N ALA A 278 1.78 -12.71 -23.66
CA ALA A 278 0.93 -13.78 -24.18
C ALA A 278 1.36 -14.27 -25.57
N VAL A 279 1.66 -13.34 -26.49
CA VAL A 279 2.19 -13.70 -27.82
C VAL A 279 3.52 -14.45 -27.69
N ASN A 280 4.43 -13.98 -26.84
CA ASN A 280 5.73 -14.62 -26.62
C ASN A 280 5.64 -16.03 -26.00
N LEU A 281 4.55 -16.30 -25.28
CA LEU A 281 4.30 -17.56 -24.58
C LEU A 281 3.31 -18.46 -25.32
N GLU A 282 2.90 -18.09 -26.54
CA GLU A 282 1.91 -18.81 -27.36
C GLU A 282 0.61 -19.09 -26.59
N ILE A 283 0.17 -18.11 -25.80
CA ILE A 283 -1.07 -18.19 -25.03
C ILE A 283 -2.27 -17.95 -25.95
N ASP A 284 -3.26 -18.84 -25.88
CA ASP A 284 -4.51 -18.71 -26.63
C ASP A 284 -5.35 -17.49 -26.19
N GLU A 285 -6.27 -17.07 -27.07
CA GLU A 285 -7.09 -15.87 -26.87
C GLU A 285 -7.99 -15.98 -25.62
N GLU A 286 -8.50 -17.18 -25.33
CA GLU A 286 -9.36 -17.42 -24.17
C GLU A 286 -8.59 -17.18 -22.86
N ARG A 287 -7.39 -17.76 -22.74
CA ARG A 287 -6.53 -17.55 -21.57
C ARG A 287 -6.05 -16.10 -21.46
N LEU A 288 -5.77 -15.42 -22.57
CA LEU A 288 -5.44 -13.98 -22.55
C LEU A 288 -6.61 -13.15 -22.02
N ASN A 289 -7.85 -13.44 -22.42
CA ASN A 289 -9.03 -12.76 -21.88
C ASN A 289 -9.14 -12.95 -20.36
N TRP A 290 -8.86 -14.15 -19.85
CA TRP A 290 -8.77 -14.39 -18.42
C TRP A 290 -7.66 -13.56 -17.75
N TRP A 291 -6.47 -13.50 -18.35
CA TRP A 291 -5.37 -12.68 -17.83
C TRP A 291 -5.76 -11.21 -17.68
N GLN A 292 -6.35 -10.64 -18.73
CA GLN A 292 -6.76 -9.25 -18.76
C GLN A 292 -7.84 -8.98 -17.71
N GLN A 293 -8.83 -9.87 -17.62
CA GLN A 293 -9.93 -9.71 -16.69
C GLN A 293 -9.46 -9.76 -15.23
N TYR A 294 -8.73 -10.81 -14.83
CA TYR A 294 -8.25 -10.94 -13.45
C TYR A 294 -7.30 -9.81 -13.08
N THR A 295 -6.43 -9.40 -14.00
CA THR A 295 -5.54 -8.25 -13.78
C THR A 295 -6.33 -6.97 -13.54
N SER A 296 -7.35 -6.71 -14.38
CA SER A 296 -8.21 -5.53 -14.21
C SER A 296 -8.97 -5.56 -12.88
N ASP A 297 -9.46 -6.72 -12.47
CA ASP A 297 -10.19 -6.89 -11.22
C ASP A 297 -9.27 -6.66 -10.00
N TRP A 298 -8.10 -7.29 -9.98
CA TRP A 298 -7.12 -7.13 -8.89
C TRP A 298 -6.59 -5.71 -8.78
N ILE A 299 -6.39 -5.00 -9.88
CA ILE A 299 -5.97 -3.59 -9.86
C ILE A 299 -7.10 -2.69 -9.35
N SER A 300 -8.36 -3.04 -9.61
CA SER A 300 -9.50 -2.20 -9.27
C SER A 300 -10.02 -2.42 -7.84
N HIS A 301 -9.93 -3.66 -7.36
CA HIS A 301 -10.55 -4.09 -6.11
C HIS A 301 -9.57 -4.72 -5.12
N GLY A 302 -8.35 -5.06 -5.55
CA GLY A 302 -7.45 -5.91 -4.79
C GLY A 302 -7.98 -7.35 -4.64
N ILE A 303 -7.28 -8.16 -3.84
CA ILE A 303 -7.76 -9.48 -3.40
C ILE A 303 -7.97 -9.41 -1.88
N SER A 304 -9.21 -9.54 -1.43
CA SER A 304 -9.60 -9.51 -0.02
C SER A 304 -10.02 -10.89 0.49
N GLY A 305 -10.17 -11.05 1.80
CA GLY A 305 -10.70 -12.29 2.39
C GLY A 305 -12.22 -12.45 2.28
N ASP A 306 -12.94 -11.41 1.84
CA ASP A 306 -14.40 -11.43 1.78
C ASP A 306 -14.94 -12.16 0.53
N SER A 307 -16.14 -12.70 0.70
CA SER A 307 -16.93 -13.45 -0.25
C SER A 307 -17.21 -12.73 -1.58
N ARG A 308 -17.12 -11.39 -1.66
CA ARG A 308 -17.37 -10.66 -2.93
C ARG A 308 -16.42 -11.10 -4.04
N SER A 309 -15.13 -11.24 -3.74
CA SER A 309 -14.13 -11.72 -4.69
C SER A 309 -14.38 -13.18 -5.07
N ALA A 310 -14.84 -14.00 -4.10
CA ALA A 310 -15.19 -15.39 -4.33
C ALA A 310 -16.47 -15.56 -5.18
N GLN A 311 -17.43 -14.63 -5.11
CA GLN A 311 -18.65 -14.65 -5.90
C GLN A 311 -18.39 -14.44 -7.39
N LEU A 312 -17.42 -13.59 -7.75
CA LEU A 312 -16.98 -13.44 -9.14
C LEU A 312 -16.38 -14.73 -9.72
N LEU A 313 -15.73 -15.52 -8.86
CA LEU A 313 -15.16 -16.83 -9.23
C LEU A 313 -16.25 -17.91 -9.34
N SER A 314 -17.18 -17.96 -8.37
CA SER A 314 -18.21 -19.01 -8.31
C SER A 314 -19.30 -18.85 -9.35
N PHE A 315 -19.76 -17.63 -9.61
CA PHE A 315 -20.82 -17.35 -10.59
C PHE A 315 -20.44 -17.81 -12.00
N ARG A 316 -19.14 -17.87 -12.31
CA ARG A 316 -18.64 -18.21 -13.64
C ARG A 316 -18.35 -19.68 -13.82
N SER A 317 -17.92 -20.38 -12.76
CA SER A 317 -17.83 -21.85 -12.78
C SER A 317 -19.19 -22.48 -13.10
N SER A 318 -20.28 -21.89 -12.60
CA SER A 318 -21.65 -22.37 -12.85
C SER A 318 -22.16 -22.11 -14.27
N ILE A 319 -21.61 -21.13 -15.01
CA ILE A 319 -21.99 -20.88 -16.41
C ILE A 319 -21.34 -21.92 -17.33
N GLU A 320 -20.08 -22.28 -17.08
CA GLU A 320 -19.35 -23.24 -17.93
C GLU A 320 -19.79 -24.70 -17.71
N GLU A 321 -20.21 -25.07 -16.49
CA GLU A 321 -20.84 -26.36 -16.23
C GLU A 321 -22.20 -26.49 -16.94
N ALA A 322 -22.89 -25.38 -17.22
CA ALA A 322 -24.14 -25.38 -17.96
C ALA A 322 -23.91 -25.57 -19.48
N ASP A 323 -22.81 -25.04 -20.03
CA ASP A 323 -22.50 -25.13 -21.47
C ASP A 323 -21.83 -26.46 -21.88
N SER A 324 -21.20 -27.17 -20.95
CA SER A 324 -20.55 -28.47 -21.19
C SER A 324 -21.49 -29.69 -21.06
N GLY A 325 -22.75 -29.46 -20.70
CA GLY A 325 -23.79 -30.48 -20.53
C GLY A 325 -24.71 -30.69 -21.73
N LEU A 326 -24.43 -30.10 -22.90
CA LEU A 326 -25.18 -30.23 -24.16
C LEU A 326 -24.38 -30.98 -25.23
#